data_AF-A0A7W0VZL8-F1
#
_entry.id   AF-A0A7W0VZL8-F1
#
_cell.length_a   1.000
_cell.length_b   1.000
_cell.length_c   1.000
_cell.angle_alpha   90.00
_cell.angle_beta   90.00
_cell.angle_gamma   90.00
#
_symmetry.space_group_name_H-M   'P 1'
#
loop_
_entity.id
_entity.type
_entity.pdbx_description
1 polymer ?
#
loop_
_entity_poly.entity_id
_entity_poly.type
_entity_poly.pdbx_seq_one_letter_code
_entity_poly.pdbx_strand_id
1 'polypeptide(L)'
;MSTAGERCGSGTSLVGTECVATSASYAIRVPRMIRADGRTPVAVRVFGIDAAERSTRERMVVTVSRPSAGDVVSTDLILDDIGAGTNFIPCQGQLASCLGTASLSMARAADPATPVATAEIELVAPPQIGSLTQCFGVGNILYLDGQNFFYNGPTSFTTQAVFDVFGGPDRAVLHVVVPNGPAFSMELSSRSLGIPLIPSVYERGVRLDMTVPGQPAFDLVGNGDVPTSCAAIGDFQVHQISTVAAPGDDVTQITASFTQYCEFDPTRRVTGCVHYSD
;
A
#
# COMPACT_ATOMS: atom_id res chain seq x y z
N MET A 1 7.96 36.26 50.27
CA MET A 1 7.66 36.94 49.00
C MET A 1 7.32 35.87 47.99
N SER A 2 6.03 35.66 47.71
CA SER A 2 5.57 34.73 46.67
C SER A 2 5.76 35.42 45.33
N THR A 3 6.60 34.87 44.47
CA THR A 3 6.87 35.39 43.13
C THR A 3 5.62 35.24 42.28
N ALA A 4 5.18 36.32 41.64
CA ALA A 4 3.94 36.43 40.86
C ALA A 4 3.80 35.46 39.65
N GLY A 5 4.73 34.52 39.47
CA GLY A 5 4.68 33.49 38.42
C GLY A 5 3.74 32.31 38.70
N GLU A 6 3.14 32.21 39.88
CA GLU A 6 2.37 31.02 40.30
C GLU A 6 0.85 31.11 40.06
N ARG A 7 0.33 32.21 39.48
CA ARG A 7 -1.13 32.41 39.29
C ARG A 7 -1.72 31.82 38.01
N CYS A 8 -0.87 31.48 37.04
CA CYS A 8 -1.31 30.94 35.75
C CYS A 8 -0.86 29.49 35.62
N GLY A 9 -1.75 28.59 35.19
CA GLY A 9 -1.45 27.17 35.02
C GLY A 9 -0.37 26.92 33.95
N SER A 10 0.21 25.72 33.92
CA SER A 10 1.20 25.34 32.90
C SER A 10 0.71 25.64 31.48
N GLY A 11 1.52 26.35 30.68
CA GLY A 11 1.18 26.75 29.31
C GLY A 11 0.49 28.11 29.18
N THR A 12 0.44 28.89 30.27
CA THR A 12 -0.10 30.27 30.26
C THR A 12 0.85 31.25 30.97
N SER A 13 0.81 32.53 30.61
CA SER A 13 1.52 33.64 31.28
C SER A 13 0.52 34.70 31.67
N LEU A 14 0.74 35.32 32.82
CA LEU A 14 -0.04 36.46 33.25
C LEU A 14 0.32 37.69 32.41
N VAL A 15 -0.63 38.19 31.62
CA VAL A 15 -0.52 39.47 30.90
C VAL A 15 -1.57 40.41 31.51
N GLY A 16 -1.11 41.34 32.35
CA GLY A 16 -2.02 42.16 33.16
C GLY A 16 -2.68 41.33 34.26
N THR A 17 -4.01 41.15 34.18
CA THR A 17 -4.80 40.33 35.12
C THR A 17 -5.31 39.03 34.53
N GLU A 18 -5.05 38.76 33.25
CA GLU A 18 -5.51 37.57 32.54
C GLU A 18 -4.36 36.58 32.32
N CYS A 19 -4.65 35.29 32.45
CA CYS A 19 -3.74 34.23 32.03
C CYS A 19 -3.94 33.96 30.54
N VAL A 20 -2.95 34.31 29.73
CA VAL A 20 -2.96 34.13 28.27
C VAL A 20 -2.10 32.92 27.92
N ALA A 21 -2.48 32.11 26.94
CA ALA A 21 -1.63 31.01 26.47
C ALA A 21 -0.23 31.54 26.08
N THR A 22 0.83 30.94 26.61
CA THR A 22 2.21 31.43 26.39
C THR A 22 2.79 31.02 25.04
N SER A 23 2.21 30.00 24.42
CA SER A 23 2.77 29.38 23.24
C SER A 23 1.68 28.95 22.28
N ALA A 24 1.95 29.13 21.00
CA ALA A 24 1.18 28.47 19.95
C ALA A 24 1.19 26.95 20.15
N SER A 25 0.07 26.31 19.85
CA SER A 25 -0.10 24.85 19.93
C SER A 25 -0.16 24.27 18.53
N TYR A 26 0.67 23.25 18.27
CA TYR A 26 0.75 22.60 16.97
C TYR A 26 0.51 21.11 17.13
N ALA A 27 -0.10 20.48 16.13
CA ALA A 27 -0.35 19.05 16.13
C ALA A 27 -0.17 18.45 14.74
N ILE A 28 0.36 17.23 14.69
CA ILE A 28 0.43 16.39 13.50
C ILE A 28 -0.35 15.11 13.78
N ARG A 29 -1.22 14.70 12.86
CA ARG A 29 -2.07 13.51 12.97
C ARG A 29 -1.84 12.60 11.77
N VAL A 30 -1.61 11.33 12.10
CA VAL A 30 -1.33 10.23 11.17
C VAL A 30 -1.68 8.91 11.88
N PRO A 31 -2.11 7.84 11.17
CA PRO A 31 -2.24 6.52 11.77
C PRO A 31 -0.93 6.04 12.41
N ARG A 32 -1.01 5.43 13.60
CA ARG A 32 0.17 4.93 14.32
C ARG A 32 0.80 3.70 13.67
N MET A 33 0.01 2.86 13.02
CA MET A 33 0.50 1.69 12.28
C MET A 33 0.25 1.93 10.80
N ILE A 34 1.32 1.85 10.01
CA ILE A 34 1.29 2.08 8.56
C ILE A 34 1.90 0.86 7.88
N ARG A 35 1.20 0.34 6.87
CA ARG A 35 1.74 -0.74 6.04
C ARG A 35 2.81 -0.19 5.12
N ALA A 36 3.98 -0.78 5.17
CA ALA A 36 5.11 -0.45 4.33
C ALA A 36 4.98 -1.10 2.94
N ASP A 37 4.02 -0.64 2.14
CA ASP A 37 3.75 -1.20 0.81
C ASP A 37 4.41 -0.43 -0.35
N GLY A 38 5.12 0.66 -0.04
CA GLY A 38 5.85 1.46 -1.01
C GLY A 38 5.01 2.44 -1.82
N ARG A 39 3.69 2.52 -1.58
CA ARG A 39 2.80 3.13 -2.59
C ARG A 39 1.52 3.74 -2.04
N THR A 40 0.90 3.17 -1.01
CA THR A 40 -0.41 3.62 -0.55
C THR A 40 -0.24 4.94 0.19
N PRO A 41 -0.78 6.06 -0.34
CA PRO A 41 -0.62 7.34 0.32
C PRO A 41 -1.38 7.34 1.64
N VAL A 42 -0.69 7.64 2.72
CA VAL A 42 -1.27 7.82 4.05
C VAL A 42 -1.50 9.30 4.29
N ALA A 43 -2.75 9.69 4.49
CA ALA A 43 -3.10 11.07 4.77
C ALA A 43 -2.43 11.54 6.08
N VAL A 44 -1.72 12.65 6.01
CA VAL A 44 -1.12 13.36 7.14
C VAL A 44 -1.84 14.70 7.28
N ARG A 45 -2.32 15.01 8.48
CA ARG A 45 -2.97 16.28 8.79
C ARG A 45 -2.14 17.06 9.80
N VAL A 46 -1.99 18.35 9.56
CA VAL A 46 -1.28 19.26 10.44
C VAL A 46 -2.18 20.41 10.87
N PHE A 47 -2.01 20.88 12.11
CA PHE A 47 -2.82 21.91 12.74
C PHE A 47 -1.92 22.88 13.51
N GLY A 48 -2.35 24.13 13.61
CA GLY A 48 -1.69 25.14 14.43
C GLY A 48 -2.70 26.15 14.96
N ILE A 49 -2.58 26.47 16.25
CA ILE A 49 -3.36 27.48 16.94
C ILE A 49 -2.38 28.48 17.56
N ASP A 50 -2.58 29.77 17.32
CA ASP A 50 -1.76 30.84 17.89
C ASP A 50 -2.00 31.02 19.40
N ALA A 51 -1.22 31.90 20.05
CA ALA A 51 -1.39 32.20 21.47
C ALA A 51 -2.75 32.85 21.83
N ALA A 52 -3.50 33.32 20.83
CA ALA A 52 -4.84 33.90 20.99
C ALA A 52 -5.95 32.89 20.66
N GLU A 53 -5.63 31.59 20.63
CA GLU A 53 -6.56 30.50 20.30
C GLU A 53 -7.18 30.57 18.90
N ARG A 54 -6.52 31.26 17.96
CA ARG A 54 -6.97 31.34 16.56
C ARG A 54 -6.15 30.43 15.68
N SER A 55 -6.75 29.88 14.63
CA SER A 55 -6.00 29.14 13.61
C SER A 55 -4.91 30.03 13.00
N THR A 56 -3.67 29.53 12.98
CA THR A 56 -2.57 30.24 12.34
C THR A 56 -2.51 29.92 10.84
N ARG A 57 -2.03 30.88 10.04
CA ARG A 57 -1.77 30.70 8.59
C ARG A 57 -0.28 30.56 8.28
N GLU A 58 0.47 30.07 9.25
CA GLU A 58 1.90 29.85 9.11
C GLU A 58 2.23 28.79 8.05
N ARG A 59 3.40 28.98 7.44
CA ARG A 59 3.99 28.00 6.54
C ARG A 59 4.77 26.98 7.35
N MET A 60 4.47 25.71 7.15
CA MET A 60 4.99 24.57 7.89
C MET A 60 5.76 23.63 6.97
N VAL A 61 6.74 22.93 7.54
CA VAL A 61 7.50 21.88 6.88
C VAL A 61 7.27 20.56 7.61
N VAL A 62 6.91 19.51 6.88
CA VAL A 62 6.81 18.13 7.40
C VAL A 62 8.01 17.32 6.93
N THR A 63 8.68 16.64 7.86
CA THR A 63 9.85 15.79 7.61
C THR A 63 9.66 14.42 8.23
N VAL A 64 10.38 13.43 7.70
CA VAL A 64 10.47 12.09 8.27
C VAL A 64 11.83 11.91 8.93
N SER A 65 11.85 11.33 10.14
CA SER A 65 13.07 11.10 10.93
C SER A 65 14.11 10.20 10.28
N ARG A 66 13.69 9.30 9.38
CA ARG A 66 14.57 8.44 8.60
C ARG A 66 14.17 8.49 7.12
N PRO A 67 15.08 8.79 6.18
CA PRO A 67 14.76 8.76 4.76
C PRO A 67 14.31 7.37 4.26
N SER A 68 14.75 6.30 4.92
CA SER A 68 14.35 4.93 4.56
C SER A 68 12.91 4.57 4.91
N ALA A 69 12.18 5.41 5.66
CA ALA A 69 10.80 5.14 6.05
C ALA A 69 9.78 5.45 4.94
N GLY A 70 10.17 6.23 3.93
CA GLY A 70 9.28 6.71 2.88
C GLY A 70 9.39 8.22 2.68
N ASP A 71 8.47 8.76 1.89
CA ASP A 71 8.50 10.13 1.41
C ASP A 71 7.22 10.89 1.74
N VAL A 72 7.32 12.21 1.90
CA VAL A 72 6.18 13.11 2.06
C VAL A 72 5.97 13.87 0.76
N VAL A 73 4.80 13.72 0.13
CA VAL A 73 4.52 14.22 -1.22
C VAL A 73 4.66 15.75 -1.33
N SER A 74 4.12 16.48 -0.35
CA SER A 74 4.36 17.92 -0.20
C SER A 74 4.89 18.16 1.21
N THR A 75 6.15 18.53 1.32
CA THR A 75 6.77 18.86 2.60
C THR A 75 6.38 20.26 3.06
N ASP A 76 6.08 21.16 2.13
CA ASP A 76 5.75 22.55 2.38
C ASP A 76 4.23 22.76 2.39
N LEU A 77 3.70 23.24 3.51
CA LEU A 77 2.26 23.38 3.75
C LEU A 77 1.95 24.77 4.29
N ILE A 78 0.87 25.38 3.82
CA ILE A 78 0.34 26.62 4.40
C ILE A 78 -0.89 26.22 5.22
N LEU A 79 -0.87 26.50 6.53
CA LEU A 79 -2.02 26.25 7.37
C LEU A 79 -3.18 27.19 7.00
N ASP A 80 -4.39 26.66 7.05
CA ASP A 80 -5.63 27.44 6.97
C ASP A 80 -6.44 27.30 8.27
N ASP A 81 -7.69 27.77 8.25
CA ASP A 81 -8.57 27.76 9.41
C ASP A 81 -8.88 26.33 9.94
N ILE A 82 -8.76 25.30 9.08
CA ILE A 82 -8.95 23.86 9.41
C ILE A 82 -7.63 23.07 9.43
N GLY A 83 -6.49 23.70 9.12
CA GLY A 83 -5.15 23.10 9.12
C GLY A 83 -4.57 22.96 7.71
N ALA A 84 -3.75 21.93 7.48
CA ALA A 84 -3.30 21.57 6.14
C ALA A 84 -3.13 20.05 6.04
N GLY A 85 -2.99 19.55 4.81
CA GLY A 85 -2.80 18.12 4.56
C GLY A 85 -1.72 17.83 3.54
N THR A 86 -1.06 16.70 3.74
CA THR A 86 -0.14 16.09 2.77
C THR A 86 -0.34 14.58 2.81
N ASN A 87 0.41 13.87 1.98
CA ASN A 87 0.43 12.41 2.01
C ASN A 87 1.84 11.92 2.32
N PHE A 88 1.92 10.89 3.14
CA PHE A 88 3.13 10.12 3.37
C PHE A 88 3.03 8.80 2.59
N ILE A 89 3.98 8.56 1.71
CA ILE A 89 4.10 7.30 0.98
C ILE A 89 5.15 6.48 1.73
N PRO A 90 4.77 5.40 2.43
CA PRO A 90 5.73 4.60 3.17
C PRO A 90 6.68 3.89 2.21
N CYS A 91 7.84 3.50 2.71
CA CYS A 91 8.81 2.69 1.97
C CYS A 91 8.26 1.30 1.62
N GLN A 92 8.99 0.58 0.76
CA GLN A 92 8.72 -0.83 0.47
C GLN A 92 9.29 -1.73 1.57
N GLY A 93 8.41 -2.45 2.27
CA GLY A 93 8.74 -3.30 3.43
C GLY A 93 9.70 -4.45 3.15
N GLN A 94 9.99 -4.72 1.87
CA GLN A 94 11.01 -5.67 1.43
C GLN A 94 12.44 -5.16 1.67
N LEU A 95 12.63 -3.85 1.85
CA LEU A 95 13.91 -3.24 2.17
C LEU A 95 14.20 -3.38 3.67
N ALA A 96 15.38 -3.90 4.03
CA ALA A 96 15.74 -4.20 5.42
C ALA A 96 15.65 -2.99 6.38
N SER A 97 15.82 -1.76 5.88
CA SER A 97 15.75 -0.51 6.66
C SER A 97 14.39 0.18 6.65
N CYS A 98 13.38 -0.43 6.04
CA CYS A 98 12.07 0.18 5.88
C CYS A 98 11.21 0.04 7.15
N LEU A 99 11.20 -1.14 7.75
CA LEU A 99 10.28 -1.48 8.84
C LEU A 99 10.69 -0.87 10.19
N GLY A 100 9.74 -0.84 11.12
CA GLY A 100 9.91 -0.39 12.50
C GLY A 100 9.52 1.08 12.74
N THR A 101 9.89 1.60 13.91
CA THR A 101 9.40 2.89 14.42
C THR A 101 10.01 4.10 13.72
N ALA A 102 9.25 4.89 12.99
CA ALA A 102 9.68 6.21 12.50
C ALA A 102 8.86 7.31 13.18
N SER A 103 9.27 8.56 12.99
CA SER A 103 8.46 9.72 13.33
C SER A 103 8.34 10.70 12.16
N LEU A 104 7.16 11.32 12.07
CA LEU A 104 6.91 12.50 11.26
C LEU A 104 6.99 13.72 12.17
N SER A 105 7.79 14.70 11.77
CA SER A 105 8.00 15.95 12.50
C SER A 105 7.47 17.11 11.68
N MET A 106 6.79 18.03 12.35
CA MET A 106 6.36 19.30 11.78
C MET A 106 7.18 20.42 12.43
N ALA A 107 7.70 21.32 11.60
CA ALA A 107 8.41 22.53 12.01
C ALA A 107 7.87 23.74 11.25
N ARG A 108 8.13 24.96 11.74
CA ARG A 108 7.81 26.18 10.98
C ARG A 108 8.81 26.34 9.84
N ALA A 109 8.38 26.80 8.67
CA ALA A 109 9.28 26.97 7.52
C ALA A 109 10.42 27.97 7.77
N ALA A 110 10.23 28.92 8.67
CA ALA A 110 11.26 29.88 9.08
C ALA A 110 12.36 29.26 9.99
N ASP A 111 12.08 28.10 10.60
CA ASP A 111 13.02 27.35 11.44
C ASP A 111 12.74 25.84 11.33
N PRO A 112 13.12 25.21 10.20
CA PRO A 112 12.80 23.81 9.93
C PRO A 112 13.59 22.83 10.80
N ALA A 113 14.61 23.31 11.53
CA ALA A 113 15.45 22.49 12.39
C ALA A 113 14.82 22.24 13.77
N THR A 114 13.78 22.99 14.15
CA THR A 114 13.12 22.89 15.45
C THR A 114 11.70 22.32 15.29
N PRO A 115 11.48 21.02 15.55
CA PRO A 115 10.13 20.45 15.53
C PRO A 115 9.23 21.13 16.55
N VAL A 116 8.04 21.53 16.12
CA VAL A 116 6.96 22.05 16.98
C VAL A 116 5.91 20.98 17.30
N ALA A 117 5.87 19.89 16.52
CA ALA A 117 5.04 18.72 16.79
C ALA A 117 5.66 17.47 16.16
N THR A 118 5.45 16.31 16.78
CA THR A 118 5.94 15.01 16.30
C THR A 118 4.84 13.95 16.44
N ALA A 119 4.75 13.04 15.48
CA ALA A 119 3.95 11.83 15.58
C ALA A 119 4.83 10.60 15.32
N GLU A 120 4.84 9.67 16.26
CA GLU A 120 5.45 8.35 16.07
C GLU A 120 4.52 7.47 15.23
N ILE A 121 5.14 6.74 14.30
CA ILE A 121 4.52 5.76 13.43
C ILE A 121 5.32 4.47 13.47
N GLU A 122 4.66 3.35 13.26
CA GLU A 122 5.27 2.04 13.14
C GLU A 122 5.00 1.50 11.74
N LEU A 123 6.08 1.27 11.00
CA LEU A 123 6.04 0.70 9.67
C LEU A 123 6.08 -0.82 9.77
N VAL A 124 4.97 -1.45 9.38
CA VAL A 124 4.80 -2.89 9.44
C VAL A 124 4.85 -3.50 8.05
N ALA A 125 5.42 -4.71 7.96
CA ALA A 125 5.41 -5.45 6.71
C ALA A 125 3.96 -5.66 6.24
N PRO A 126 3.67 -5.50 4.94
CA PRO A 126 2.39 -5.95 4.39
C PRO A 126 2.19 -7.44 4.70
N PRO A 127 0.93 -7.90 4.89
CA PRO A 127 0.66 -9.32 5.01
C PRO A 127 1.15 -10.04 3.75
N GLN A 128 1.80 -11.19 3.92
CA GLN A 128 2.16 -12.03 2.79
C GLN A 128 0.90 -12.66 2.20
N ILE A 129 0.76 -12.60 0.88
CA ILE A 129 -0.37 -13.23 0.18
C ILE A 129 0.08 -14.61 -0.31
N GLY A 130 -0.55 -15.68 0.19
CA GLY A 130 -0.21 -17.04 -0.22
C GLY A 130 1.22 -17.46 0.14
N SER A 131 1.68 -18.56 -0.47
CA SER A 131 3.04 -19.08 -0.30
C SER A 131 3.70 -19.28 -1.65
N LEU A 132 4.98 -18.91 -1.74
CA LEU A 132 5.81 -19.18 -2.92
C LEU A 132 6.49 -20.56 -2.89
N THR A 133 6.36 -21.33 -1.80
CA THR A 133 7.10 -22.59 -1.62
C THR A 133 6.95 -23.54 -2.81
N GLN A 134 5.77 -23.59 -3.43
CA GLN A 134 5.50 -24.48 -4.57
C GLN A 134 6.05 -23.96 -5.90
N CYS A 135 6.28 -22.66 -6.03
CA CYS A 135 6.77 -22.04 -7.26
C CYS A 135 8.28 -21.81 -7.28
N PHE A 136 8.97 -22.08 -6.19
CA PHE A 136 10.43 -22.00 -6.16
C PHE A 136 11.11 -23.29 -6.65
N GLY A 137 12.14 -23.14 -7.47
CA GLY A 137 13.05 -24.23 -7.87
C GLY A 137 12.54 -25.11 -9.01
N VAL A 138 11.36 -24.80 -9.54
CA VAL A 138 10.80 -25.42 -10.76
C VAL A 138 10.77 -24.30 -11.82
N GLY A 139 10.90 -24.64 -13.10
CA GLY A 139 10.77 -23.67 -14.19
C GLY A 139 9.36 -23.06 -14.26
N ASN A 140 8.82 -22.85 -15.46
CA ASN A 140 7.46 -22.30 -15.57
C ASN A 140 6.44 -23.18 -14.83
N ILE A 141 5.71 -22.59 -13.89
CA ILE A 141 4.79 -23.28 -13.00
C ILE A 141 3.60 -22.40 -12.62
N LEU A 142 2.40 -22.99 -12.66
CA LEU A 142 1.21 -22.50 -11.98
C LEU A 142 0.81 -23.52 -10.91
N TYR A 143 0.81 -23.12 -9.64
CA TYR A 143 0.31 -23.94 -8.54
C TYR A 143 -1.01 -23.37 -8.02
N LEU A 144 -2.02 -24.23 -7.89
CA LEU A 144 -3.35 -23.91 -7.36
C LEU A 144 -3.68 -24.84 -6.19
N ASP A 145 -4.23 -24.28 -5.12
CA ASP A 145 -4.88 -25.02 -4.03
C ASP A 145 -6.32 -24.52 -3.90
N GLY A 146 -7.23 -25.27 -4.50
CA GLY A 146 -8.64 -24.92 -4.57
C GLY A 146 -9.43 -25.45 -3.38
N GLN A 147 -10.34 -24.63 -2.85
CA GLN A 147 -11.28 -24.98 -1.78
C GLN A 147 -12.69 -24.57 -2.23
N ASN A 148 -13.43 -25.49 -2.85
CA ASN A 148 -14.81 -25.30 -3.33
C ASN A 148 -15.01 -24.07 -4.25
N PHE A 149 -13.96 -23.68 -4.98
CA PHE A 149 -14.01 -22.57 -5.94
C PHE A 149 -14.34 -23.14 -7.34
N PHE A 150 -13.42 -23.08 -8.31
CA PHE A 150 -13.54 -23.82 -9.59
C PHE A 150 -12.75 -25.14 -9.60
N TYR A 151 -11.97 -25.42 -8.56
CA TYR A 151 -11.19 -26.65 -8.38
C TYR A 151 -11.11 -27.02 -6.89
N ASN A 152 -10.79 -28.28 -6.58
CA ASN A 152 -10.63 -28.79 -5.22
C ASN A 152 -9.27 -29.48 -5.04
N GLY A 153 -8.55 -29.07 -3.99
CA GLY A 153 -7.25 -29.60 -3.63
C GLY A 153 -6.09 -28.95 -4.37
N PRO A 154 -4.86 -29.36 -4.03
CA PRO A 154 -3.64 -28.84 -4.63
C PRO A 154 -3.37 -29.45 -6.01
N THR A 155 -2.86 -28.66 -6.95
CA THR A 155 -2.42 -29.10 -8.28
C THR A 155 -1.35 -28.15 -8.83
N SER A 156 -0.36 -28.71 -9.51
CA SER A 156 0.71 -27.96 -10.19
C SER A 156 0.70 -28.24 -11.69
N PHE A 157 0.88 -27.18 -12.47
CA PHE A 157 1.02 -27.21 -13.92
C PHE A 157 2.41 -26.73 -14.26
N THR A 158 3.26 -27.62 -14.78
CA THR A 158 4.69 -27.37 -15.04
C THR A 158 5.03 -27.62 -16.51
N THR A 159 5.96 -28.53 -16.81
CA THR A 159 6.57 -28.74 -18.14
C THR A 159 5.60 -29.24 -19.22
N GLN A 160 4.44 -29.75 -18.83
CA GLN A 160 3.41 -30.20 -19.77
C GLN A 160 2.47 -29.05 -20.19
N ALA A 161 2.45 -27.95 -19.46
CA ALA A 161 1.61 -26.80 -19.77
C ALA A 161 2.32 -25.83 -20.71
N VAL A 162 1.55 -25.23 -21.59
CA VAL A 162 2.00 -24.10 -22.42
C VAL A 162 1.64 -22.82 -21.68
N PHE A 163 2.64 -21.97 -21.46
CA PHE A 163 2.48 -20.65 -20.87
C PHE A 163 2.55 -19.62 -21.99
N ASP A 164 1.46 -18.89 -22.19
CA ASP A 164 1.41 -17.72 -23.05
C ASP A 164 1.23 -16.50 -22.15
N VAL A 165 2.29 -15.68 -22.05
CA VAL A 165 2.40 -14.61 -21.08
C VAL A 165 2.70 -13.30 -21.81
N PHE A 166 1.83 -12.31 -21.60
CA PHE A 166 1.94 -10.99 -22.21
C PHE A 166 1.45 -9.94 -21.23
N GLY A 167 1.71 -8.66 -21.50
CA GLY A 167 1.26 -7.63 -20.57
C GLY A 167 1.71 -6.23 -20.92
N GLY A 168 2.19 -5.54 -19.88
CA GLY A 168 2.69 -4.18 -19.98
C GLY A 168 3.28 -3.71 -18.67
N PRO A 169 3.75 -2.46 -18.62
CA PRO A 169 4.29 -1.88 -17.39
C PRO A 169 3.32 -1.91 -16.22
N ASP A 170 2.01 -2.06 -16.45
CA ASP A 170 0.93 -2.00 -15.45
C ASP A 170 0.09 -3.28 -15.32
N ARG A 171 0.44 -4.35 -16.05
CA ARG A 171 -0.38 -5.56 -16.18
C ARG A 171 0.44 -6.78 -16.58
N ALA A 172 0.08 -7.94 -16.05
CA ALA A 172 0.55 -9.23 -16.54
C ALA A 172 -0.63 -10.18 -16.75
N VAL A 173 -0.70 -10.80 -17.91
CA VAL A 173 -1.69 -11.81 -18.29
C VAL A 173 -0.97 -13.10 -18.55
N LEU A 174 -1.50 -14.19 -18.00
CA LEU A 174 -0.96 -15.53 -18.14
C LEU A 174 -2.08 -16.46 -18.58
N HIS A 175 -1.90 -17.06 -19.75
CA HIS A 175 -2.70 -18.19 -20.20
C HIS A 175 -1.89 -19.47 -20.03
N VAL A 176 -2.42 -20.39 -19.23
CA VAL A 176 -1.79 -21.68 -18.94
C VAL A 176 -2.67 -22.77 -19.52
N VAL A 177 -2.22 -23.43 -20.58
CA VAL A 177 -2.98 -24.47 -21.30
C VAL A 177 -2.32 -25.83 -21.13
N VAL A 178 -3.05 -26.80 -20.57
CA VAL A 178 -2.59 -28.20 -20.50
C VAL A 178 -3.14 -28.96 -21.72
N PRO A 179 -2.30 -29.61 -22.55
CA PRO A 179 -2.77 -30.44 -23.66
C PRO A 179 -3.75 -31.52 -23.21
N ASN A 180 -4.95 -31.55 -23.80
CA ASN A 180 -6.07 -32.43 -23.41
C ASN A 180 -6.53 -32.27 -21.95
N GLY A 181 -6.22 -31.13 -21.31
CA GLY A 181 -6.50 -30.88 -19.91
C GLY A 181 -7.18 -29.53 -19.67
N PRO A 182 -7.13 -29.01 -18.43
CA PRO A 182 -7.66 -27.71 -18.13
C PRO A 182 -6.81 -26.59 -18.74
N ALA A 183 -7.43 -25.43 -18.95
CA ALA A 183 -6.74 -24.19 -19.20
C ALA A 183 -7.17 -23.15 -18.17
N PHE A 184 -6.26 -22.22 -17.90
CA PHE A 184 -6.44 -21.13 -16.95
C PHE A 184 -6.02 -19.83 -17.61
N SER A 185 -6.74 -18.76 -17.29
CA SER A 185 -6.35 -17.39 -17.61
C SER A 185 -6.26 -16.63 -16.30
N MET A 186 -5.13 -15.99 -16.08
CA MET A 186 -4.89 -15.15 -14.91
C MET A 186 -4.47 -13.77 -15.35
N GLU A 187 -5.01 -12.76 -14.68
CA GLU A 187 -4.61 -11.37 -14.87
C GLU A 187 -4.30 -10.71 -13.54
N LEU A 188 -3.12 -10.08 -13.47
CA LEU A 188 -2.68 -9.19 -12.40
C LEU A 188 -2.56 -7.78 -12.98
N SER A 189 -3.24 -6.79 -12.43
CA SER A 189 -3.20 -5.43 -12.99
C SER A 189 -3.20 -4.33 -11.93
N SER A 190 -2.38 -3.31 -12.15
CA SER A 190 -2.35 -2.05 -11.42
C SER A 190 -2.83 -0.87 -12.26
N ARG A 191 -3.38 -1.11 -13.45
CA ARG A 191 -3.80 -0.06 -14.40
C ARG A 191 -4.75 0.97 -13.78
N SER A 192 -5.78 0.50 -13.08
CA SER A 192 -6.77 1.34 -12.39
C SER A 192 -6.20 2.10 -11.18
N LEU A 193 -5.00 1.74 -10.71
CA LEU A 193 -4.24 2.50 -9.73
C LEU A 193 -3.41 3.62 -10.39
N GLY A 194 -3.24 3.60 -11.72
CA GLY A 194 -2.42 4.58 -12.44
C GLY A 194 -0.92 4.46 -12.15
N ILE A 195 -0.45 3.28 -11.69
CA ILE A 195 0.95 3.02 -11.37
C ILE A 195 1.45 1.76 -12.09
N PRO A 196 2.76 1.64 -12.34
CA PRO A 196 3.35 0.39 -12.83
C PRO A 196 3.11 -0.79 -11.89
N LEU A 197 3.04 -1.99 -12.46
CA LEU A 197 3.00 -3.25 -11.76
C LEU A 197 4.43 -3.57 -11.30
N ILE A 198 4.65 -3.52 -10.00
CA ILE A 198 5.97 -3.65 -9.37
C ILE A 198 5.88 -4.63 -8.20
N PRO A 199 7.02 -5.14 -7.69
CA PRO A 199 7.02 -5.98 -6.50
C PRO A 199 6.32 -5.30 -5.31
N SER A 200 5.16 -5.82 -4.92
CA SER A 200 4.30 -5.25 -3.89
C SER A 200 3.09 -6.18 -3.62
N VAL A 201 2.33 -5.89 -2.57
CA VAL A 201 1.07 -6.58 -2.20
C VAL A 201 -0.12 -5.76 -2.69
N TYR A 202 -0.94 -6.33 -3.55
CA TYR A 202 -2.17 -5.77 -4.12
C TYR A 202 -3.38 -6.44 -3.49
N GLU A 203 -4.07 -5.70 -2.62
CA GLU A 203 -5.23 -6.18 -1.87
C GLU A 203 -6.53 -5.79 -2.57
N ARG A 204 -7.56 -6.61 -2.36
CA ARG A 204 -8.94 -6.39 -2.81
C ARG A 204 -9.02 -6.14 -4.31
N GLY A 205 -8.22 -6.86 -5.09
CA GLY A 205 -8.36 -6.90 -6.53
C GLY A 205 -9.74 -7.41 -6.92
N VAL A 206 -10.34 -6.77 -7.92
CA VAL A 206 -11.61 -7.20 -8.52
C VAL A 206 -11.39 -7.64 -9.95
N ARG A 207 -12.36 -8.37 -10.50
CA ARG A 207 -12.36 -8.72 -11.92
C ARG A 207 -12.33 -7.47 -12.79
N LEU A 208 -11.72 -7.57 -13.97
CA LEU A 208 -11.49 -6.42 -14.86
C LEU A 208 -12.76 -5.67 -15.23
N ASP A 209 -13.83 -6.41 -15.50
CA ASP A 209 -15.18 -5.90 -15.80
C ASP A 209 -15.83 -5.16 -14.63
N MET A 210 -15.25 -5.26 -13.43
CA MET A 210 -15.72 -4.63 -12.19
C MET A 210 -14.73 -3.61 -11.61
N THR A 211 -13.61 -3.34 -12.30
CA THR A 211 -12.59 -2.40 -11.80
C THR A 211 -13.13 -0.99 -11.66
N VAL A 212 -12.81 -0.35 -10.54
CA VAL A 212 -13.03 1.08 -10.29
C VAL A 212 -11.70 1.80 -10.10
N PRO A 213 -11.62 3.12 -10.35
CA PRO A 213 -10.41 3.89 -10.10
C PRO A 213 -9.90 3.71 -8.66
N GLY A 214 -8.60 3.48 -8.51
CA GLY A 214 -7.97 3.29 -7.20
C GLY A 214 -8.01 1.88 -6.63
N GLN A 215 -8.44 0.87 -7.41
CA GLN A 215 -8.46 -0.53 -7.00
C GLN A 215 -7.66 -1.39 -7.99
N PRO A 216 -6.81 -2.34 -7.56
CA PRO A 216 -6.13 -3.24 -8.51
C PRO A 216 -7.13 -4.20 -9.17
N ALA A 217 -6.72 -4.84 -10.26
CA ALA A 217 -7.48 -5.93 -10.87
C ALA A 217 -6.79 -7.28 -10.62
N PHE A 218 -7.60 -8.27 -10.28
CA PHE A 218 -7.18 -9.65 -10.22
C PHE A 218 -8.30 -10.55 -10.72
N ASP A 219 -8.01 -11.34 -11.75
CA ASP A 219 -8.96 -12.31 -12.27
C ASP A 219 -8.23 -13.62 -12.55
N LEU A 220 -8.69 -14.72 -11.95
CA LEU A 220 -8.24 -16.07 -12.25
C LEU A 220 -9.47 -16.89 -12.65
N VAL A 221 -9.51 -17.28 -13.92
CA VAL A 221 -10.58 -18.08 -14.50
C VAL A 221 -10.01 -19.39 -15.03
N GLY A 222 -10.72 -20.49 -14.79
CA GLY A 222 -10.44 -21.80 -15.39
C GLY A 222 -11.45 -22.15 -16.49
N ASN A 223 -11.19 -23.23 -17.22
CA ASN A 223 -12.12 -23.77 -18.23
C ASN A 223 -13.47 -24.27 -17.66
N GLY A 224 -13.62 -24.37 -16.33
CA GLY A 224 -14.92 -24.55 -15.70
C GLY A 224 -15.51 -23.18 -15.40
N ASP A 225 -16.79 -22.97 -15.73
CA ASP A 225 -17.52 -21.75 -15.39
C ASP A 225 -17.23 -21.41 -13.93
N VAL A 226 -16.52 -20.29 -13.68
CA VAL A 226 -16.57 -19.66 -12.36
C VAL A 226 -18.05 -19.40 -12.16
N PRO A 227 -18.68 -20.00 -11.14
CA PRO A 227 -20.12 -19.91 -11.02
C PRO A 227 -20.49 -18.44 -11.03
N THR A 228 -21.33 -18.05 -11.99
CA THR A 228 -21.74 -16.66 -12.24
C THR A 228 -22.34 -15.97 -11.01
N SER A 229 -22.65 -16.75 -9.95
CA SER A 229 -23.07 -16.28 -8.63
C SER A 229 -21.94 -15.81 -7.71
N CYS A 230 -20.66 -15.92 -8.11
CA CYS A 230 -19.52 -15.54 -7.29
C CYS A 230 -18.95 -14.19 -7.72
N ALA A 231 -19.18 -13.14 -6.93
CA ALA A 231 -18.42 -11.90 -7.01
C ALA A 231 -17.01 -12.16 -6.50
N ALA A 232 -16.09 -12.47 -7.41
CA ALA A 232 -14.73 -12.85 -7.06
C ALA A 232 -13.89 -11.62 -6.68
N ILE A 233 -13.31 -11.65 -5.48
CA ILE A 233 -12.31 -10.71 -5.00
C ILE A 233 -11.03 -11.50 -4.81
N GLY A 234 -9.88 -10.89 -5.04
CA GLY A 234 -8.65 -11.51 -4.59
C GLY A 234 -7.50 -10.57 -4.33
N ASP A 235 -6.56 -11.09 -3.59
CA ASP A 235 -5.31 -10.44 -3.25
C ASP A 235 -4.20 -11.12 -4.06
N PHE A 236 -3.22 -10.34 -4.49
CA PHE A 236 -2.01 -10.89 -5.10
C PHE A 236 -0.78 -10.13 -4.63
N GLN A 237 0.35 -10.82 -4.58
CA GLN A 237 1.65 -10.25 -4.29
C GLN A 237 2.56 -10.52 -5.48
N VAL A 238 3.05 -9.45 -6.10
CA VAL A 238 4.13 -9.54 -7.08
C VAL A 238 5.43 -9.57 -6.30
N HIS A 239 6.24 -10.59 -6.55
CA HIS A 239 7.59 -10.71 -5.95
C HIS A 239 8.67 -10.33 -6.95
N GLN A 240 8.42 -10.60 -8.23
CA GLN A 240 9.31 -10.26 -9.32
C GLN A 240 8.47 -10.04 -10.57
N ILE A 241 8.82 -9.01 -11.35
CA ILE A 241 8.27 -8.78 -12.68
C ILE A 241 9.30 -8.05 -13.52
N SER A 242 9.48 -8.51 -14.76
CA SER A 242 10.34 -7.90 -15.76
C SER A 242 9.57 -7.81 -17.07
N THR A 243 9.63 -6.66 -17.72
CA THR A 243 9.02 -6.41 -19.03
C THR A 243 10.09 -5.95 -20.01
N VAL A 244 9.88 -6.21 -21.30
CA VAL A 244 10.71 -5.64 -22.37
C VAL A 244 9.90 -4.58 -23.08
N ALA A 245 10.49 -3.39 -23.24
CA ALA A 245 9.92 -2.31 -24.05
C ALA A 245 10.11 -2.64 -25.54
N ALA A 246 9.32 -3.59 -26.04
CA ALA A 246 9.20 -3.97 -27.44
C ALA A 246 7.77 -3.67 -27.93
N PRO A 247 7.52 -3.54 -29.24
CA PRO A 247 6.15 -3.40 -29.74
C PRO A 247 5.34 -4.66 -29.37
N GLY A 248 4.54 -4.56 -28.32
CA GLY A 248 3.81 -5.69 -27.70
C GLY A 248 3.83 -5.67 -26.17
N ASP A 249 4.82 -5.00 -25.56
CA ASP A 249 5.09 -4.99 -24.12
C ASP A 249 5.02 -6.38 -23.47
N ASP A 250 6.01 -7.22 -23.76
CA ASP A 250 6.02 -8.59 -23.24
C ASP A 250 6.55 -8.65 -21.81
N VAL A 251 5.85 -9.42 -20.98
CA VAL A 251 6.31 -9.83 -19.65
C VAL A 251 7.27 -11.00 -19.85
N THR A 252 8.56 -10.76 -19.65
CA THR A 252 9.61 -11.79 -19.79
C THR A 252 9.79 -12.61 -18.52
N GLN A 253 9.39 -12.06 -17.38
CA GLN A 253 9.46 -12.76 -16.12
C GLN A 253 8.36 -12.28 -15.18
N ILE A 254 7.73 -13.22 -14.48
CA ILE A 254 6.83 -12.90 -13.37
C ILE A 254 6.84 -13.99 -12.31
N THR A 255 6.94 -13.57 -11.06
CA THR A 255 6.73 -14.42 -9.88
C THR A 255 5.70 -13.75 -8.99
N ALA A 256 4.57 -14.41 -8.79
CA ALA A 256 3.47 -13.89 -7.98
C ALA A 256 2.83 -14.98 -7.12
N SER A 257 2.27 -14.58 -5.99
CA SER A 257 1.39 -15.41 -5.17
C SER A 257 0.04 -14.73 -4.99
N PHE A 258 -1.02 -15.50 -4.81
CA PHE A 258 -2.38 -14.96 -4.84
C PHE A 258 -3.35 -15.74 -3.98
N THR A 259 -4.49 -15.11 -3.73
CA THR A 259 -5.70 -15.70 -3.16
C THR A 259 -6.91 -15.07 -3.84
N GLN A 260 -7.79 -15.86 -4.44
CA GLN A 260 -9.12 -15.42 -4.89
C GLN A 260 -10.19 -16.09 -4.05
N TYR A 261 -11.28 -15.41 -3.77
CA TYR A 261 -12.41 -15.96 -3.03
C TYR A 261 -13.73 -15.30 -3.43
N CYS A 262 -14.85 -15.96 -3.15
CA CYS A 262 -16.16 -15.35 -3.33
C CYS A 262 -16.44 -14.36 -2.20
N GLU A 263 -16.80 -13.11 -2.52
CA GLU A 263 -17.04 -12.05 -1.54
C GLU A 263 -18.02 -12.47 -0.44
N PHE A 264 -19.11 -13.14 -0.83
CA PHE A 264 -20.17 -13.58 0.08
C PHE A 264 -19.99 -15.01 0.62
N ASP A 265 -18.94 -15.72 0.19
CA ASP A 265 -18.58 -17.04 0.69
C ASP A 265 -17.06 -17.25 0.65
N PRO A 266 -16.32 -16.71 1.64
CA PRO A 266 -14.86 -16.83 1.68
C PRO A 266 -14.34 -18.26 1.87
N THR A 267 -15.22 -19.21 2.19
CA THR A 267 -14.85 -20.63 2.25
C THR A 267 -14.61 -21.21 0.86
N ARG A 268 -15.18 -20.56 -0.17
CA ARG A 268 -14.95 -20.84 -1.59
C ARG A 268 -13.81 -19.96 -2.07
N ARG A 269 -12.61 -20.54 -2.12
CA ARG A 269 -11.38 -19.82 -2.44
C ARG A 269 -10.39 -20.66 -3.21
N VAL A 270 -9.47 -20.00 -3.89
CA VAL A 270 -8.28 -20.60 -4.49
C VAL A 270 -7.07 -19.79 -4.04
N THR A 271 -6.06 -20.47 -3.52
CA THR A 271 -4.75 -19.88 -3.26
C THR A 271 -3.73 -20.46 -4.23
N GLY A 272 -2.64 -19.75 -4.46
CA GLY A 272 -1.65 -20.25 -5.39
C GLY A 272 -0.45 -19.37 -5.57
N CYS A 273 0.39 -19.79 -6.49
CA CYS A 273 1.49 -19.00 -6.99
C CYS A 273 1.72 -19.32 -8.46
N VAL A 274 2.42 -18.40 -9.12
CA VAL A 274 2.91 -18.57 -10.48
C VAL A 274 4.37 -18.15 -10.55
N HIS A 275 5.13 -18.86 -11.37
CA HIS A 275 6.43 -18.43 -11.85
C HIS A 275 6.50 -18.66 -13.35
N TYR A 276 6.93 -17.62 -14.06
CA TYR A 276 7.22 -17.65 -15.49
C TYR A 276 8.53 -16.93 -15.75
N SER A 277 9.35 -17.51 -16.62
CA SER A 277 10.53 -16.89 -17.22
C SER A 277 10.67 -17.40 -18.66
N ASP A 278 10.79 -16.47 -19.60
CA ASP A 278 11.19 -16.74 -20.99
C ASP A 278 12.72 -16.87 -21.11
#